data_AF-A0A3D4QQT5-F1
#
_entry.id   AF-A0A3D4QQT5-F1
#
_cell.length_a   1.000
_cell.length_b   1.000
_cell.length_c   1.000
_cell.angle_alpha   90.00
_cell.angle_beta   90.00
_cell.angle_gamma   90.00
#
_symmetry.space_group_name_H-M   'P 1'
#
loop_
_entity.id
_entity.type
_entity.pdbx_description
1 polymer ?
#
loop_
_entity_poly.entity_id
_entity_poly.type
_entity_poly.pdbx_seq_one_letter_code
_entity_poly.pdbx_strand_id
1 'polypeptide(L)' 'DNFKRILGQLTLDNVRIAIQQSKAIMQRNQESGYTLRQYKSYRYYRENPALSIWESIEKILKECKLL' A
#
# COMPACT_ATOMS: atom_id res chain seq x y z
N ASP A 1 16.34 0.28 -20.75
CA ASP A 1 15.91 -1.14 -20.61
C ASP A 1 15.86 -1.73 -19.21
N ASN A 2 16.43 -1.10 -18.16
CA ASN A 2 16.44 -1.68 -16.81
C ASN A 2 15.06 -1.79 -16.13
N PHE A 3 14.16 -0.83 -16.35
CA PHE A 3 12.85 -0.81 -15.69
C PHE A 3 11.95 -1.96 -16.13
N LYS A 4 11.90 -2.28 -17.43
CA LYS A 4 11.12 -3.43 -17.95
C LYS A 4 11.60 -4.75 -17.35
N ARG A 5 12.91 -4.93 -17.19
CA ARG A 5 13.49 -6.12 -16.56
C ARG A 5 13.04 -6.27 -15.11
N ILE A 6 13.10 -5.19 -14.32
CA ILE A 6 12.65 -5.20 -12.92
C ILE A 6 11.15 -5.47 -12.83
N LEU A 7 10.36 -4.87 -13.72
CA LEU A 7 8.92 -5.11 -13.76
C LEU A 7 8.59 -6.58 -14.07
N GLY A 8 9.36 -7.23 -14.94
CA GLY A 8 9.20 -8.66 -15.24
C GLY A 8 9.56 -9.59 -14.07
N GLN A 9 10.23 -9.10 -13.04
CA GLN A 9 10.57 -9.87 -11.83
C GLN A 9 9.49 -9.77 -10.74
N LEU A 10 8.55 -8.84 -10.86
CA LEU A 10 7.48 -8.67 -9.88
C LEU A 10 6.49 -9.83 -9.94
N THR A 11 6.26 -10.46 -8.80
CA THR A 11 5.27 -11.53 -8.62
C THR A 11 4.03 -11.00 -7.88
N LEU A 12 2.93 -11.77 -7.92
CA LEU A 12 1.75 -11.50 -7.09
C LEU A 12 2.09 -11.50 -5.59
N ASP A 13 3.05 -12.32 -5.16
CA ASP A 13 3.50 -12.33 -3.77
C ASP A 13 4.21 -11.03 -3.38
N ASN A 14 4.98 -10.42 -4.30
CA ASN A 14 5.54 -9.09 -4.04
C ASN A 14 4.44 -8.05 -3.82
N VAL A 15 3.33 -8.14 -4.56
CA VAL A 15 2.16 -7.26 -4.36
C VAL A 15 1.48 -7.51 -3.02
N ARG A 16 1.28 -8.78 -2.63
CA ARG A 16 0.71 -9.15 -1.31
C ARG A 16 1.58 -8.63 -0.16
N ILE A 17 2.90 -8.79 -0.26
CA ILE A 17 3.87 -8.29 0.71
C ILE A 17 3.80 -6.75 0.78
N ALA A 18 3.71 -6.06 -0.36
CA ALA A 18 3.59 -4.61 -0.39
C ALA A 18 2.32 -4.10 0.32
N ILE A 19 1.19 -4.81 0.19
CA ILE A 19 -0.04 -4.52 0.93
C ILE A 19 0.18 -4.69 2.44
N GLN A 20 0.78 -5.80 2.87
CA GLN A 20 1.06 -6.06 4.28
C GLN A 20 1.98 -5.00 4.88
N GLN A 21 3.05 -4.63 4.17
CA GLN A 21 3.97 -3.57 4.59
C GLN A 21 3.25 -2.23 4.70
N SER A 22 2.38 -1.90 3.76
CA SER A 22 1.59 -0.65 3.80
C SER A 22 0.71 -0.59 5.06
N LYS A 23 0.00 -1.68 5.39
CA LYS A 23 -0.79 -1.77 6.63
C LYS A 23 0.05 -1.63 7.88
N ALA A 24 1.19 -2.32 7.93
CA ALA A 24 2.10 -2.26 9.07
C ALA A 24 2.64 -0.84 9.29
N ILE A 25 2.95 -0.10 8.23
CA ILE A 25 3.39 1.30 8.38
C ILE A 25 2.24 2.20 8.83
N MET A 26 1.02 2.02 8.31
CA MET A 26 -0.14 2.77 8.78
C MET A 26 -0.42 2.55 10.27
N GLN A 27 -0.32 1.30 10.72
CA GLN A 27 -0.45 0.95 12.13
C GLN A 27 0.64 1.62 12.99
N ARG A 28 1.91 1.52 12.59
CA ARG A 28 3.01 2.17 13.32
C ARG A 28 2.86 3.68 13.40
N ASN A 29 2.38 4.33 12.35
CA ASN A 29 2.12 5.77 12.37
C ASN A 29 1.01 6.15 13.35
N GLN A 30 -0.04 5.33 13.41
CA GLN A 30 -1.11 5.49 14.40
C GLN A 30 -0.56 5.31 15.83
N GLU A 31 0.22 4.26 16.07
CA GLU A 31 0.86 3.98 17.36
C GLU A 31 1.85 5.06 17.79
N SER A 32 2.52 5.69 16.82
CA SER A 32 3.44 6.83 17.05
C SER A 32 2.72 8.15 17.34
N GLY A 33 1.38 8.16 17.32
CA GLY A 33 0.56 9.34 17.61
C GLY A 33 0.52 10.37 16.48
N TYR A 34 0.89 9.99 15.25
CA TYR A 34 0.80 10.90 14.12
C TYR A 34 -0.66 11.19 13.74
N THR A 35 -0.91 12.38 13.20
CA THR A 35 -2.25 12.79 12.79
C THR A 35 -2.58 12.23 11.41
N LEU A 36 -3.59 11.35 11.34
CA LEU A 36 -4.15 10.92 10.07
C LEU A 36 -4.89 12.11 9.42
N ARG A 37 -4.42 12.53 8.25
CA ARG A 37 -5.01 13.63 7.47
C ARG A 37 -5.91 13.06 6.39
N GLN A 38 -6.92 13.84 6.02
CA GLN A 38 -7.79 13.54 4.89
C GLN A 38 -7.73 14.69 3.88
N TYR A 39 -7.52 14.35 2.61
CA TYR A 39 -7.65 15.27 1.49
C TYR A 39 -8.51 14.63 0.41
N LYS A 40 -9.67 15.24 0.13
CA LYS A 40 -10.71 14.64 -0.73
C LYS A 40 -11.04 13.22 -0.25
N SER A 41 -10.94 12.23 -1.14
CA SER A 41 -11.16 10.80 -0.86
C SER A 41 -9.93 10.07 -0.31
N TYR A 42 -8.80 10.75 -0.12
CA TYR A 42 -7.54 10.13 0.29
C TYR A 42 -7.23 10.40 1.75
N ARG A 43 -6.71 9.37 2.44
CA ARG A 43 -6.22 9.44 3.82
C ARG A 43 -4.72 9.19 3.82
N TYR A 44 -3.97 9.99 4.58
CA TYR A 44 -2.51 9.91 4.62
C TYR A 44 -1.92 10.46 5.92
N TYR A 45 -0.72 10.03 6.26
CA TYR A 45 0.12 10.68 7.27
C TYR A 45 1.13 11.58 6.57
N ARG A 46 1.50 12.72 7.17
CA ARG A 46 2.48 13.63 6.55
C ARG A 46 3.88 12.99 6.49
N GLU A 47 4.17 12.15 7.47
CA GLU A 47 5.44 11.48 7.72
C GLU A 47 5.66 10.28 6.79
N ASN A 48 4.56 9.73 6.28
CA ASN A 48 4.60 8.73 5.22
C ASN A 48 3.44 8.94 4.24
N PRO A 49 3.69 9.58 3.09
CA PRO A 49 2.68 9.78 2.06
C PRO A 49 2.36 8.50 1.26
N ALA A 50 2.93 7.33 1.59
CA ALA A 50 2.57 6.06 0.97
C ALA A 50 1.08 5.76 1.23
N LEU A 51 0.30 6.00 0.19
CA LEU A 51 -1.14 6.21 0.14
C LEU A 51 -1.99 4.99 0.52
N SER A 52 -3.29 5.28 0.70
CA SER A 52 -4.43 4.36 0.56
C SER A 52 -4.50 3.56 -0.75
N ILE A 53 -3.48 3.62 -1.62
CA ILE A 53 -3.44 2.85 -2.88
C ILE A 53 -3.49 1.34 -2.62
N TRP A 54 -2.89 0.88 -1.52
CA TRP A 54 -2.98 -0.51 -1.10
C TRP A 54 -4.43 -0.96 -0.85
N GLU A 55 -5.34 -0.05 -0.48
CA GLU A 55 -6.76 -0.37 -0.28
C GLU A 55 -7.42 -0.75 -1.61
N SER A 56 -7.12 0.00 -2.68
CA SER A 56 -7.62 -0.30 -4.02
C SER A 56 -7.02 -1.58 -4.58
N ILE A 57 -5.71 -1.78 -4.40
CA ILE A 57 -5.03 -3.00 -4.84
C ILE A 57 -5.57 -4.21 -4.07
N GLU A 58 -5.71 -4.12 -2.75
CA GLU A 58 -6.28 -5.19 -1.93
C GLU A 58 -7.71 -5.53 -2.37
N LYS A 59 -8.54 -4.52 -2.66
CA LYS A 59 -9.90 -4.75 -3.16
C LYS A 59 -9.90 -5.55 -4.46
N ILE A 60 -9.06 -5.16 -5.42
CA ILE A 60 -8.93 -5.89 -6.70
C ILE A 60 -8.49 -7.34 -6.45
N LEU A 61 -7.47 -7.56 -5.62
CA LEU A 61 -6.98 -8.91 -5.33
C LEU A 61 -8.05 -9.78 -4.64
N LYS A 62 -8.85 -9.22 -3.73
CA LYS A 62 -9.99 -9.91 -3.10
C LYS A 62 -11.08 -10.26 -4.11
N GLU A 63 -11.46 -9.32 -4.98
CA GLU A 63 -12.45 -9.55 -6.05
C GLU A 63 -11.99 -10.64 -7.03
N CYS A 64 -10.68 -10.71 -7.30
CA CYS A 64 -10.08 -11.76 -8.11
C CYS A 64 -9.83 -13.08 -7.36
N LYS A 65 -10.17 -13.19 -6.06
CA LYS A 65 -9.90 -14.36 -5.20
C LYS A 65 -8.41 -14.73 -5.12
N LEU A 66 -7.56 -13.70 -5.14
CA LEU A 66 -6.10 -13.81 -5.02
C LEU A 66 -5.59 -13.46 -3.61
N LEU A 67 -6.49 -13.03 -2.71
CA LEU A 67 -6.29 -12.72 -1.30
C LEU A 67 -7.42 -13.33 -0.47
#